data_AF-A0A969KCM6-F1
#
_entry.id   AF-A0A969KCM6-F1
#
_cell.length_a   1.000
_cell.length_b   1.000
_cell.length_c   1.000
_cell.angle_alpha   90.00
_cell.angle_beta   90.00
_cell.angle_gamma   90.00
#
_symmetry.space_group_name_H-M   'P 1'
#
loop_
_entity.id
_entity.type
_entity.pdbx_description
1 polymer ?
#
loop_
_entity_poly.entity_id
_entity_poly.type
_entity_poly.pdbx_seq_one_letter_code
_entity_poly.pdbx_strand_id
1 'polypeptide(L)'
;MVLAAPQNHLPIGQLLQQAGLISENQLDLALQNQKIPGYEELNLGEILALRGWVKQETSDFFASRWQQIITAMKDKTDLSKLGIYLAEAHLLTKEQVIEIIQQQKQNKIPFSRLVVEKGYLKQQTLDFFLQHLSVNSKVPTTVTKESQVHRRVNRSAKYFKLGDTQGAILELREAIKLEPNSAQAHGWLTLIFLELNQKSLAKIHLKKAMAVAADDDFVKEVKKKFFASVPSAQQKTTPKVQKQASRGWLKIG
;
A
#
# COMPACT_ATOMS: atom_id res chain seq x y z
N MET A 1 3.06 -0.32 -37.20
CA MET A 1 2.37 -1.01 -36.11
C MET A 1 2.81 -0.35 -34.81
N VAL A 2 2.06 0.63 -34.30
CA VAL A 2 2.45 1.38 -33.09
C VAL A 2 1.97 0.55 -31.90
N LEU A 3 2.90 -0.11 -31.21
CA LEU A 3 2.63 -0.77 -29.93
C LEU A 3 2.36 0.33 -28.92
N ALA A 4 1.09 0.48 -28.52
CA ALA A 4 0.72 1.36 -27.43
C ALA A 4 1.48 0.95 -26.15
N ALA A 5 2.07 1.93 -25.48
CA ALA A 5 2.77 1.70 -24.21
C ALA A 5 1.82 1.02 -23.20
N PRO A 6 2.32 0.10 -22.35
CA PRO A 6 1.50 -0.54 -21.32
C PRO A 6 0.98 0.55 -20.39
N GLN A 7 -0.32 0.85 -20.51
CA GLN A 7 -1.01 1.73 -19.58
C GLN A 7 -0.91 1.07 -18.21
N ASN A 8 -0.20 1.71 -17.29
CA ASN A 8 0.10 1.18 -15.96
C ASN A 8 -1.16 1.24 -15.08
N HIS A 9 -2.11 0.34 -15.33
CA HIS A 9 -3.36 0.24 -14.59
C HIS A 9 -3.12 -0.46 -13.25
N LEU A 10 -3.74 0.06 -12.19
CA LEU A 10 -3.76 -0.63 -10.90
C LEU A 10 -4.45 -1.99 -11.07
N PRO A 11 -3.86 -3.09 -10.59
CA PRO A 11 -4.53 -4.39 -10.56
C PRO A 11 -5.88 -4.31 -9.84
N ILE A 12 -6.90 -5.02 -10.33
CA ILE A 12 -8.27 -4.97 -9.79
C ILE A 12 -8.32 -5.16 -8.28
N GLY A 13 -7.54 -6.10 -7.73
CA GLY A 13 -7.49 -6.34 -6.29
C GLY A 13 -7.06 -5.11 -5.49
N GLN A 14 -6.14 -4.30 -6.02
CA GLN A 14 -5.73 -3.05 -5.38
C GLN A 14 -6.81 -1.97 -5.50
N LEU A 15 -7.53 -1.90 -6.62
CA LEU A 15 -8.65 -0.96 -6.78
C LEU A 15 -9.77 -1.28 -5.78
N LEU A 16 -10.19 -2.54 -5.70
CA LEU A 16 -11.23 -3.00 -4.76
C LEU A 16 -10.82 -2.79 -3.31
N GLN A 17 -9.53 -3.00 -2.98
CA GLN A 17 -8.99 -2.78 -1.64
C GLN A 17 -8.96 -1.28 -1.28
N GLN A 18 -8.53 -0.42 -2.21
CA GLN A 18 -8.53 1.03 -1.99
C GLN A 18 -9.95 1.57 -1.83
N ALA A 19 -10.91 1.04 -2.60
CA ALA A 19 -12.33 1.35 -2.49
C ALA A 19 -12.99 0.79 -1.21
N GLY A 20 -12.27 0.02 -0.37
CA GLY A 20 -12.82 -0.55 0.87
C GLY A 20 -13.86 -1.66 0.63
N LEU A 21 -13.87 -2.23 -0.57
CA LEU A 21 -14.77 -3.31 -0.99
C LEU A 21 -14.24 -4.68 -0.57
N ILE A 22 -12.92 -4.81 -0.49
CA ILE A 22 -12.25 -5.97 0.11
C ILE A 22 -11.23 -5.51 1.13
N SER A 23 -11.00 -6.36 2.12
CA SER A 23 -9.88 -6.22 3.05
C SER A 23 -8.58 -6.69 2.42
N GLU A 24 -7.47 -6.27 3.03
CA GLU A 24 -6.14 -6.75 2.68
C GLU A 24 -6.02 -8.28 2.79
N ASN A 25 -6.58 -8.87 3.85
CA ASN A 25 -6.53 -10.33 4.03
C ASN A 25 -7.31 -11.07 2.93
N GLN A 26 -8.45 -10.53 2.49
CA GLN A 26 -9.22 -11.11 1.37
C GLN A 26 -8.43 -11.03 0.06
N LEU A 27 -7.74 -9.91 -0.19
CA LEU A 27 -6.85 -9.79 -1.34
C LEU A 27 -5.71 -10.81 -1.30
N ASP A 28 -5.05 -10.96 -0.14
CA ASP A 28 -3.94 -11.90 0.02
C ASP A 28 -4.40 -13.35 -0.18
N LEU A 29 -5.53 -13.74 0.40
CA LEU A 29 -6.11 -15.07 0.22
C LEU A 29 -6.51 -15.32 -1.24
N ALA A 30 -7.07 -14.32 -1.93
CA ALA A 30 -7.41 -14.47 -3.35
C ALA A 30 -6.17 -14.67 -4.22
N LEU A 31 -5.09 -13.92 -3.95
CA LEU A 31 -3.81 -14.07 -4.64
C LEU A 31 -3.13 -15.42 -4.35
N GLN A 32 -3.32 -15.98 -3.15
CA GLN A 32 -2.87 -17.32 -2.82
C GLN A 32 -3.68 -18.38 -3.57
N ASN A 33 -5.01 -18.24 -3.62
CA ASN A 33 -5.88 -19.18 -4.35
C ASN A 33 -5.54 -19.24 -5.83
N GLN A 34 -5.16 -18.13 -6.45
CA GLN A 34 -4.79 -18.10 -7.88
C GLN A 34 -3.58 -18.98 -8.22
N LYS A 35 -2.78 -19.36 -7.23
CA LYS A 35 -1.62 -20.26 -7.39
C LYS A 35 -1.97 -21.75 -7.20
N ILE A 36 -3.21 -22.07 -6.85
CA ILE A 36 -3.65 -23.44 -6.61
C ILE A 36 -4.07 -24.05 -7.96
N PRO A 37 -3.58 -25.25 -8.32
CA PRO A 37 -4.03 -25.96 -9.52
C PRO A 37 -5.55 -26.07 -9.57
N GLY A 38 -6.15 -25.67 -10.69
CA GLY A 38 -7.60 -25.57 -10.87
C GLY A 38 -8.21 -24.18 -10.62
N TYR A 39 -7.44 -23.23 -10.07
CA TYR A 39 -7.82 -21.80 -9.95
C TYR A 39 -7.03 -20.90 -10.90
N GLU A 40 -6.09 -21.46 -11.66
CA GLU A 40 -5.14 -20.73 -12.53
C GLU A 40 -5.84 -20.01 -13.69
N GLU A 41 -6.98 -20.54 -14.14
CA GLU A 41 -7.81 -19.94 -15.19
C GLU A 41 -8.69 -18.79 -14.67
N LEU A 42 -8.85 -18.69 -13.34
CA LEU A 42 -9.69 -17.67 -12.73
C LEU A 42 -8.92 -16.37 -12.55
N ASN A 43 -9.55 -15.29 -13.01
CA ASN A 43 -9.10 -13.94 -12.72
C ASN A 43 -9.30 -13.62 -11.24
N LEU A 44 -8.46 -12.75 -10.68
CA LEU A 44 -8.54 -12.37 -9.27
C LEU A 44 -9.96 -11.89 -8.86
N GLY A 45 -10.62 -11.16 -9.76
CA GLY A 45 -12.01 -10.72 -9.59
C GLY A 45 -13.02 -11.86 -9.42
N GLU A 46 -12.90 -12.90 -10.25
CA GLU A 46 -13.75 -14.11 -10.19
C GLU A 46 -13.50 -14.88 -8.91
N ILE A 47 -12.23 -14.97 -8.46
CA ILE A 47 -11.89 -15.60 -7.17
C ILE A 47 -12.54 -14.84 -6.00
N LEU A 48 -12.49 -13.51 -6.01
CA LEU A 48 -13.12 -12.68 -4.98
C LEU A 48 -14.65 -12.83 -4.97
N ALA A 49 -15.26 -12.93 -6.16
CA ALA A 49 -16.70 -13.13 -6.32
C ALA A 49 -17.16 -14.53 -5.91
N LEU A 50 -16.43 -15.57 -6.32
CA LEU A 50 -16.68 -16.97 -5.95
C LEU A 50 -16.61 -17.17 -4.43
N ARG A 51 -15.76 -16.41 -3.74
CA ARG A 51 -15.66 -16.39 -2.27
C ARG A 51 -16.74 -15.54 -1.58
N GLY A 52 -17.58 -14.85 -2.35
CA GLY A 52 -18.65 -13.99 -1.84
C GLY A 52 -18.16 -12.68 -1.19
N TRP A 53 -16.93 -12.27 -1.43
CA TRP A 53 -16.37 -11.04 -0.84
C TRP A 53 -16.76 -9.78 -1.59
N VAL A 54 -17.02 -9.91 -2.90
CA VAL A 54 -17.61 -8.88 -3.76
C VAL A 54 -18.62 -9.55 -4.68
N LYS A 55 -19.52 -8.78 -5.28
CA LYS A 55 -20.36 -9.29 -6.36
C LYS A 55 -19.54 -9.44 -7.64
N GLN A 56 -19.91 -10.39 -8.49
CA GLN A 56 -19.26 -10.58 -9.80
C GLN A 56 -19.35 -9.29 -10.63
N GLU A 57 -20.52 -8.66 -10.64
CA GLU A 57 -20.77 -7.44 -11.41
C GLU A 57 -19.97 -6.24 -10.88
N THR A 58 -19.76 -6.18 -9.56
CA THR A 58 -18.85 -5.19 -8.96
C THR A 58 -17.42 -5.44 -9.44
N SER A 59 -16.97 -6.70 -9.43
CA SER A 59 -15.65 -7.05 -9.96
C SER A 59 -15.52 -6.68 -11.44
N ASP A 60 -16.49 -7.05 -12.28
CA ASP A 60 -16.46 -6.80 -13.72
C ASP A 60 -16.47 -5.29 -14.05
N PHE A 61 -17.22 -4.51 -13.27
CA PHE A 61 -17.19 -3.06 -13.35
C PHE A 61 -15.78 -2.51 -13.12
N PHE A 62 -15.09 -2.93 -12.06
CA PHE A 62 -13.74 -2.48 -11.77
C PHE A 62 -12.69 -3.03 -12.74
N ALA A 63 -12.90 -4.21 -13.31
CA ALA A 63 -12.02 -4.82 -14.30
C ALA A 63 -12.01 -4.06 -15.64
N SER A 64 -13.15 -3.51 -16.05
CA SER A 64 -13.35 -3.01 -17.41
C SER A 64 -13.91 -1.59 -17.45
N ARG A 65 -15.11 -1.39 -16.89
CA ARG A 65 -15.89 -0.16 -17.00
C ARG A 65 -15.22 1.01 -16.30
N TRP A 66 -14.63 0.77 -15.12
CA TRP A 66 -13.89 1.77 -14.38
C TRP A 66 -12.80 2.41 -15.24
N GLN A 67 -12.00 1.60 -15.94
CA GLN A 67 -10.89 2.10 -16.76
C GLN A 67 -11.37 3.01 -17.91
N GLN A 68 -12.50 2.67 -18.52
CA GLN A 68 -13.10 3.47 -19.59
C GLN A 68 -13.58 4.83 -19.06
N ILE A 69 -14.19 4.82 -17.87
CA ILE A 69 -14.73 6.00 -17.19
C ILE A 69 -13.61 7.02 -16.92
N ILE A 70 -12.53 6.64 -16.23
CA ILE A 70 -11.47 7.61 -15.91
C ILE A 70 -10.64 8.01 -17.14
N THR A 71 -10.54 7.15 -18.15
CA THR A 71 -9.87 7.51 -19.42
C THR A 71 -10.68 8.56 -20.20
N ALA A 72 -12.01 8.42 -20.23
CA ALA A 72 -12.90 9.37 -20.89
C ALA A 72 -12.99 10.72 -20.15
N MET A 73 -12.70 10.75 -18.85
CA MET A 73 -12.77 11.94 -18.00
C MET A 73 -11.49 12.77 -17.92
N LYS A 74 -10.44 12.45 -18.70
CA LYS A 74 -9.09 13.04 -18.61
C LYS A 74 -9.01 14.55 -18.32
N ASP A 75 -9.97 15.36 -18.80
CA ASP A 75 -9.98 16.82 -18.60
C ASP A 75 -11.31 17.37 -18.03
N LYS A 76 -12.17 16.52 -17.45
CA LYS A 76 -13.50 16.95 -16.96
C LYS A 76 -13.83 16.31 -15.62
N THR A 77 -14.12 17.16 -14.63
CA THR A 77 -14.81 16.73 -13.42
C THR A 77 -16.30 16.63 -13.70
N ASP A 78 -16.87 15.43 -13.61
CA ASP A 78 -18.33 15.22 -13.71
C ASP A 78 -18.84 14.38 -12.53
N LEU A 79 -19.02 15.05 -11.39
CA LEU A 79 -19.59 14.45 -10.19
C LEU A 79 -21.11 14.25 -10.30
N SER A 80 -21.77 14.77 -11.35
CA SER A 80 -23.21 14.60 -11.54
C SER A 80 -23.59 13.14 -11.81
N LYS A 81 -22.65 12.36 -12.35
CA LYS A 81 -22.83 10.94 -12.65
C LYS A 81 -22.39 9.99 -11.54
N LEU A 82 -21.97 10.51 -10.39
CA LEU A 82 -21.51 9.69 -9.26
C LEU A 82 -22.51 8.59 -8.89
N GLY A 83 -23.80 8.94 -8.75
CA GLY A 83 -24.84 7.97 -8.44
C GLY A 83 -25.00 6.87 -9.51
N ILE A 84 -24.81 7.22 -10.79
CA ILE A 84 -24.88 6.27 -11.90
C ILE A 84 -23.70 5.29 -11.82
N TYR A 85 -22.48 5.78 -11.59
CA TYR A 85 -21.32 4.91 -11.48
C TYR A 85 -21.38 3.98 -10.27
N LEU A 86 -21.90 4.46 -9.13
CA LEU A 86 -22.14 3.62 -7.96
C LEU A 86 -23.18 2.53 -8.22
N ALA A 87 -24.20 2.82 -9.03
CA ALA A 87 -25.19 1.84 -9.46
C ALA A 87 -24.64 0.84 -10.49
N GLU A 88 -23.87 1.30 -11.50
CA GLU A 88 -23.16 0.42 -12.44
C GLU A 88 -22.19 -0.53 -11.71
N ALA A 89 -21.55 -0.06 -10.63
CA ALA A 89 -20.68 -0.87 -9.78
C ALA A 89 -21.43 -1.82 -8.84
N HIS A 90 -22.77 -1.83 -8.86
CA HIS A 90 -23.64 -2.62 -7.98
C HIS A 90 -23.44 -2.33 -6.48
N LEU A 91 -22.93 -1.14 -6.17
CA LEU A 91 -22.73 -0.61 -4.81
C LEU A 91 -23.96 0.12 -4.29
N LEU A 92 -24.80 0.62 -5.20
CA LEU A 92 -26.14 1.14 -4.92
C LEU A 92 -27.14 0.51 -5.88
N THR A 93 -28.39 0.41 -5.46
CA THR A 93 -29.50 0.09 -6.38
C THR A 93 -30.01 1.34 -7.08
N LYS A 94 -30.74 1.17 -8.19
CA LYS A 94 -31.38 2.30 -8.91
C LYS A 94 -32.37 3.03 -8.01
N GLU A 95 -33.09 2.28 -7.17
CA GLU A 95 -34.06 2.79 -6.21
C GLU A 95 -33.37 3.66 -5.16
N GLN A 96 -32.25 3.20 -4.60
CA GLN A 96 -31.45 3.98 -3.65
C GLN A 96 -30.94 5.28 -4.28
N VAL A 97 -30.48 5.25 -5.53
CA VAL A 97 -30.03 6.45 -6.24
C VAL A 97 -31.18 7.43 -6.46
N ILE A 98 -32.34 6.96 -6.91
CA ILE A 98 -33.53 7.79 -7.12
C ILE A 98 -33.98 8.44 -5.80
N GLU A 99 -34.02 7.66 -4.71
CA GLU A 99 -34.39 8.14 -3.39
C GLU A 99 -33.45 9.27 -2.92
N ILE A 100 -32.13 9.08 -3.04
CA ILE A 100 -31.15 10.10 -2.65
C ILE A 100 -31.31 11.37 -3.50
N ILE A 101 -31.49 11.24 -4.82
CA ILE A 101 -31.67 12.39 -5.71
C ILE A 101 -32.94 13.18 -5.37
N GLN A 102 -34.03 12.48 -5.02
CA GLN A 102 -35.28 13.13 -4.59
C GLN A 102 -35.06 13.92 -3.28
N GLN A 103 -34.39 13.33 -2.29
CA GLN A 103 -34.09 13.99 -1.02
C GLN A 103 -33.09 15.15 -1.17
N GLN A 104 -32.09 15.01 -2.04
CA GLN A 104 -31.17 16.09 -2.38
C GLN A 104 -31.91 17.32 -2.91
N LYS A 105 -32.93 17.13 -3.76
CA LYS A 105 -33.74 18.24 -4.30
C LYS A 105 -34.62 18.89 -3.24
N GLN A 106 -35.19 18.10 -2.33
CA GLN A 106 -36.07 18.62 -1.27
C GLN A 106 -35.30 19.38 -0.21
N ASN A 107 -34.19 18.81 0.28
CA ASN A 107 -33.48 19.31 1.46
C ASN A 107 -32.21 20.10 1.15
N LYS A 108 -31.83 20.19 -0.14
CA LYS A 108 -30.57 20.81 -0.61
C LYS A 108 -29.31 20.19 0.02
N ILE A 109 -29.38 18.93 0.44
CA ILE A 109 -28.26 18.17 1.01
C ILE A 109 -27.50 17.45 -0.13
N PRO A 110 -26.15 17.47 -0.17
CA PRO A 110 -25.39 16.80 -1.22
C PRO A 110 -25.63 15.28 -1.28
N PHE A 111 -25.68 14.72 -2.49
CA PHE A 111 -25.75 13.26 -2.73
C PHE A 111 -24.72 12.48 -1.90
N SER A 112 -23.47 12.98 -1.89
CA SER A 112 -22.34 12.38 -1.19
C SER A 112 -22.54 12.29 0.33
N ARG A 113 -23.22 13.26 0.93
CA ARG A 113 -23.54 13.21 2.36
C ARG A 113 -24.66 12.19 2.62
N LEU A 114 -25.73 12.26 1.85
CA LEU A 114 -26.91 11.41 2.04
C LEU A 114 -26.61 9.92 1.88
N VAL A 115 -25.76 9.54 0.92
CA VAL A 115 -25.43 8.12 0.68
C VAL A 115 -24.69 7.47 1.87
N VAL A 116 -23.88 8.24 2.59
CA VAL A 116 -23.14 7.78 3.79
C VAL A 116 -24.03 7.85 5.02
N GLU A 117 -24.77 8.94 5.21
CA GLU A 117 -25.68 9.09 6.36
C GLU A 117 -26.76 8.01 6.40
N LYS A 118 -27.22 7.54 5.24
CA LYS A 118 -28.16 6.42 5.13
C LYS A 118 -27.51 5.04 5.32
N GLY A 119 -26.18 4.97 5.38
CA GLY A 119 -25.43 3.72 5.49
C GLY A 119 -25.41 2.87 4.22
N TYR A 120 -25.84 3.41 3.07
CA TYR A 120 -25.82 2.67 1.80
C TYR A 120 -24.42 2.51 1.24
N LEU A 121 -23.51 3.43 1.58
CA LEU A 121 -22.11 3.39 1.12
C LEU A 121 -21.17 3.76 2.26
N LYS A 122 -20.04 3.04 2.35
CA LYS A 122 -18.96 3.40 3.29
C LYS A 122 -18.29 4.71 2.85
N GLN A 123 -17.85 5.51 3.82
CA GLN A 123 -17.07 6.73 3.57
C GLN A 123 -15.83 6.45 2.69
N GLN A 124 -15.08 5.39 3.00
CA GLN A 124 -13.89 5.01 2.22
C GLN A 124 -14.22 4.77 0.73
N THR A 125 -15.34 4.11 0.44
CA THR A 125 -15.76 3.84 -0.93
C THR A 125 -16.16 5.14 -1.63
N LEU A 126 -16.89 6.02 -0.95
CA LEU A 126 -17.22 7.33 -1.48
C LEU A 126 -15.96 8.14 -1.82
N ASP A 127 -15.01 8.22 -0.87
CA ASP A 127 -13.77 8.96 -1.01
C ASP A 127 -12.96 8.46 -2.21
N PHE A 128 -12.88 7.14 -2.38
CA PHE A 128 -12.25 6.53 -3.54
C PHE A 128 -12.85 7.02 -4.86
N PHE A 129 -14.18 7.00 -5.00
CA PHE A 129 -14.84 7.48 -6.23
C PHE A 129 -14.61 8.98 -6.43
N LEU A 130 -14.81 9.80 -5.40
CA LEU A 130 -14.63 11.25 -5.50
C LEU A 130 -13.19 11.62 -5.89
N GLN A 131 -12.20 10.93 -5.32
CA GLN A 131 -10.80 11.16 -5.60
C GLN A 131 -10.45 10.88 -7.07
N HIS A 132 -10.99 9.81 -7.64
CA HIS A 132 -10.66 9.40 -9.01
C HIS A 132 -11.56 10.05 -10.08
N LEU A 133 -12.73 10.57 -9.70
CA LEU A 133 -13.65 11.27 -10.59
C LEU A 133 -13.46 12.81 -10.59
N SER A 134 -12.77 13.36 -9.60
CA SER A 134 -12.51 14.81 -9.51
C SER A 134 -11.18 15.16 -10.16
N VAL A 135 -11.22 15.81 -11.32
CA VAL A 135 -10.04 16.36 -11.99
C VAL A 135 -9.78 17.78 -11.50
N ASN A 136 -9.41 17.94 -10.22
CA ASN A 136 -8.60 19.06 -9.70
C ASN A 136 -8.27 18.97 -8.20
N SER A 137 -8.08 17.78 -7.65
CA SER A 137 -7.28 17.72 -6.44
C SER A 137 -5.81 17.86 -6.91
N LYS A 138 -5.25 19.07 -6.80
CA LYS A 138 -3.81 19.23 -6.47
C LYS A 138 -3.59 18.66 -5.07
N VAL A 139 -4.01 17.43 -4.84
CA VAL A 139 -3.30 16.56 -3.93
C VAL A 139 -2.06 16.25 -4.75
N PRO A 140 -0.85 16.55 -4.25
CA PRO A 140 0.33 15.95 -4.85
C PRO A 140 0.00 14.47 -5.06
N THR A 141 0.56 13.84 -6.07
CA THR A 141 0.42 12.40 -6.33
C THR A 141 1.05 11.54 -5.20
N THR A 142 1.02 12.06 -3.97
CA THR A 142 1.23 11.51 -2.64
C THR A 142 0.02 10.78 -2.06
N VAL A 143 -0.84 10.21 -2.91
CA VAL A 143 -1.15 8.78 -2.71
C VAL A 143 0.12 8.00 -3.08
N THR A 144 1.20 8.30 -2.35
CA THR A 144 2.59 8.18 -2.80
C THR A 144 2.98 6.73 -2.74
N LYS A 145 4.12 6.39 -3.34
CA LYS A 145 4.90 5.22 -2.95
C LYS A 145 4.88 4.99 -1.43
N GLU A 146 4.93 6.04 -0.61
CA GLU A 146 4.75 6.04 0.86
C GLU A 146 3.46 5.34 1.34
N SER A 147 2.30 5.52 0.68
CA SER A 147 1.05 4.80 1.01
C SER A 147 1.13 3.30 0.69
N GLN A 148 1.88 2.91 -0.34
CA GLN A 148 2.11 1.51 -0.69
C GLN A 148 3.17 0.88 0.22
N VAL A 149 4.23 1.61 0.53
CA VAL A 149 5.28 1.25 1.47
C VAL A 149 4.68 1.05 2.86
N HIS A 150 3.87 2.00 3.34
CA HIS A 150 3.22 1.90 4.64
C HIS A 150 2.26 0.69 4.72
N ARG A 151 1.49 0.42 3.66
CA ARG A 151 0.67 -0.79 3.56
C ARG A 151 1.51 -2.06 3.64
N ARG A 152 2.59 -2.16 2.86
CA ARG A 152 3.49 -3.32 2.85
C ARG A 152 4.19 -3.52 4.20
N VAL A 153 4.59 -2.43 4.85
CA VAL A 153 5.14 -2.43 6.21
C VAL A 153 4.11 -2.99 7.20
N ASN A 154 2.86 -2.52 7.16
CA ASN A 154 1.80 -3.03 8.03
C ASN A 154 1.50 -4.50 7.76
N ARG A 155 1.52 -4.93 6.49
CA ARG A 155 1.35 -6.33 6.09
C ARG A 155 2.45 -7.22 6.65
N SER A 156 3.71 -6.75 6.58
CA SER A 156 4.83 -7.48 7.13
C SER A 156 4.74 -7.71 8.64
N ALA A 157 4.27 -6.70 9.38
CA ALA A 157 4.09 -6.80 10.83
C ALA A 157 3.02 -7.85 11.19
N LYS A 158 1.95 -7.93 10.39
CA LYS A 158 0.91 -8.96 10.54
C LYS A 158 1.44 -10.35 10.25
N TYR A 159 2.12 -10.55 9.12
CA TYR A 159 2.73 -11.84 8.77
C TYR A 159 3.71 -12.32 9.84
N PHE A 160 4.56 -11.41 10.33
CA PHE A 160 5.50 -11.73 11.40
C PHE A 160 4.81 -12.13 12.70
N LYS A 161 3.73 -11.42 13.10
CA LYS A 161 2.91 -11.80 14.28
C LYS A 161 2.24 -13.17 14.13
N LEU A 162 1.92 -13.58 12.90
CA LEU A 162 1.34 -14.89 12.58
C LEU A 162 2.40 -15.99 12.46
N GLY A 163 3.69 -15.68 12.65
CA GLY A 163 4.80 -16.63 12.48
C GLY A 163 5.24 -16.84 11.03
N ASP A 164 4.55 -16.24 10.04
CA ASP A 164 4.96 -16.27 8.63
C ASP A 164 6.09 -15.27 8.38
N THR A 165 7.28 -15.68 8.78
CA THR A 165 8.48 -14.85 8.68
C THR A 165 8.88 -14.60 7.23
N GLN A 166 8.65 -15.56 6.33
CA GLN A 166 9.03 -15.42 4.92
C GLN A 166 8.09 -14.45 4.18
N GLY A 167 6.79 -14.53 4.42
CA GLY A 167 5.82 -13.55 3.93
C GLY A 167 6.14 -12.14 4.41
N ALA A 168 6.50 -11.99 5.69
CA ALA A 168 6.90 -10.69 6.23
C ALA A 168 8.14 -10.09 5.53
N ILE A 169 9.18 -10.90 5.29
CA ILE A 169 10.39 -10.45 4.59
C ILE A 169 10.08 -10.08 3.14
N LEU A 170 9.23 -10.84 2.45
CA LEU A 170 8.83 -10.54 1.07
C LEU A 170 8.18 -9.16 0.97
N GLU A 171 7.27 -8.86 1.89
CA GLU A 171 6.60 -7.55 1.94
C GLU A 171 7.55 -6.39 2.14
N LEU A 172 8.51 -6.55 3.04
CA LEU A 172 9.50 -5.52 3.33
C LEU A 172 10.47 -5.33 2.17
N ARG A 173 10.81 -6.39 1.43
CA ARG A 173 11.61 -6.28 0.20
C ARG A 173 10.88 -5.47 -0.87
N GLU A 174 9.60 -5.73 -1.08
CA GLU A 174 8.81 -4.95 -2.03
C GLU A 174 8.63 -3.49 -1.56
N ALA A 175 8.49 -3.27 -0.26
CA ALA A 175 8.46 -1.91 0.31
C ALA A 175 9.77 -1.16 0.01
N ILE A 176 10.92 -1.81 0.20
CA ILE A 176 12.25 -1.23 -0.06
C ILE A 176 12.51 -1.01 -1.55
N LYS A 177 11.95 -1.84 -2.46
CA LYS A 177 12.02 -1.58 -3.91
C LYS A 177 11.32 -0.27 -4.28
N LEU A 178 10.20 0.03 -3.62
CA LEU A 178 9.42 1.24 -3.86
C LEU A 178 10.08 2.46 -3.21
N GLU A 179 10.57 2.31 -1.97
CA GLU A 179 11.23 3.34 -1.20
C GLU A 179 12.47 2.77 -0.48
N PRO A 180 13.66 2.89 -1.12
CA PRO A 180 14.89 2.32 -0.58
C PRO A 180 15.31 2.86 0.80
N ASN A 181 14.80 4.05 1.16
CA ASN A 181 15.11 4.75 2.40
C ASN A 181 13.96 4.68 3.42
N SER A 182 13.09 3.68 3.38
CA SER A 182 12.04 3.53 4.40
C SER A 182 12.61 3.08 5.75
N ALA A 183 12.62 3.99 6.74
CA ALA A 183 13.08 3.70 8.09
C ALA A 183 12.27 2.56 8.75
N GLN A 184 10.95 2.57 8.57
CA GLN A 184 10.06 1.53 9.09
C GLN A 184 10.35 0.16 8.48
N ALA A 185 10.51 0.08 7.15
CA ALA A 185 10.77 -1.20 6.49
C ALA A 185 12.10 -1.82 6.94
N HIS A 186 13.14 -0.99 7.08
CA HIS A 186 14.41 -1.43 7.63
C HIS A 186 14.33 -1.77 9.13
N GLY A 187 13.52 -1.06 9.92
CA GLY A 187 13.27 -1.40 11.32
C GLY A 187 12.61 -2.77 11.49
N TRP A 188 11.58 -3.09 10.70
CA TRP A 188 10.94 -4.41 10.74
C TRP A 188 11.85 -5.54 10.29
N LEU A 189 12.65 -5.36 9.23
CA LEU A 189 13.66 -6.37 8.85
C LEU A 189 14.67 -6.60 9.96
N THR A 190 15.03 -5.56 10.71
CA THR A 190 15.91 -5.70 11.88
C THR A 190 15.30 -6.63 12.92
N LEU A 191 14.03 -6.40 13.29
CA LEU A 191 13.33 -7.24 14.27
C LEU A 191 13.21 -8.69 13.80
N ILE A 192 12.81 -8.88 12.55
CA ILE A 192 12.64 -10.22 11.97
C ILE A 192 13.99 -10.98 11.94
N PHE A 193 15.07 -10.33 11.51
CA PHE A 193 16.39 -10.99 11.50
C PHE A 193 16.94 -11.25 12.89
N LEU A 194 16.56 -10.47 13.92
CA LEU A 194 16.89 -10.79 15.30
C LEU A 194 16.17 -12.06 15.78
N GLU A 195 14.89 -12.20 15.47
CA GLU A 195 14.10 -13.40 15.77
C GLU A 195 14.70 -14.66 15.14
N LEU A 196 15.20 -14.52 13.90
CA LEU A 196 15.91 -15.57 13.17
C LEU A 196 17.36 -15.79 13.64
N ASN A 197 17.82 -15.09 14.69
CA ASN A 197 19.20 -15.08 15.19
C ASN A 197 20.26 -14.67 14.13
N GLN A 198 19.85 -13.98 13.05
CA GLN A 198 20.69 -13.47 11.97
C GLN A 198 21.19 -12.04 12.28
N LYS A 199 21.95 -11.92 13.37
CA LYS A 199 22.40 -10.64 13.96
C LYS A 199 23.19 -9.76 12.98
N SER A 200 23.96 -10.36 12.08
CA SER A 200 24.72 -9.63 11.05
C SER A 200 23.80 -8.87 10.08
N LEU A 201 22.76 -9.53 9.57
CA LEU A 201 21.76 -8.90 8.69
C LEU A 201 20.91 -7.88 9.44
N ALA A 202 20.51 -8.18 10.67
CA ALA A 202 19.80 -7.22 11.52
C ALA A 202 20.62 -5.93 11.70
N LYS A 203 21.94 -6.03 11.92
CA LYS A 203 22.83 -4.86 12.06
C LYS A 203 22.87 -4.00 10.79
N ILE A 204 22.82 -4.62 9.60
CA ILE A 204 22.82 -3.89 8.33
C ILE A 204 21.53 -3.05 8.21
N HIS A 205 20.37 -3.65 8.48
CA HIS A 205 19.10 -2.95 8.39
C HIS A 205 18.92 -1.89 9.47
N LEU A 206 19.40 -2.14 10.70
CA LEU A 206 19.37 -1.14 11.77
C LEU A 206 20.16 0.10 11.39
N LYS A 207 21.35 -0.06 10.82
CA LYS A 207 22.16 1.07 10.34
C LYS A 207 21.42 1.91 9.30
N LYS A 208 20.71 1.27 8.37
CA LYS A 208 19.91 1.97 7.35
C LYS A 208 18.73 2.71 7.97
N ALA A 209 17.99 2.07 8.87
CA ALA A 209 16.87 2.71 9.56
C ALA A 209 17.32 3.96 10.34
N MET A 210 18.43 3.86 11.08
CA MET A 210 19.01 4.98 11.82
C MET A 210 19.57 6.09 10.92
N ALA A 211 20.10 5.75 9.75
CA ALA A 211 20.60 6.75 8.82
C ALA A 211 19.48 7.63 8.24
N VAL A 212 18.26 7.10 8.17
CA VAL A 212 17.08 7.82 7.67
C VAL A 212 16.41 8.62 8.79
N ALA A 213 16.09 7.97 9.92
CA ALA A 213 15.31 8.57 10.99
C ALA A 213 15.77 8.08 12.37
N ALA A 214 16.93 8.56 12.84
CA ALA A 214 17.50 8.14 14.12
C ALA A 214 16.63 8.52 15.34
N ASP A 215 15.85 9.60 15.22
CA ASP A 215 15.02 10.15 16.29
C ASP A 215 13.59 9.59 16.31
N ASP A 216 13.23 8.76 15.35
CA ASP A 216 11.93 8.07 15.31
C ASP A 216 11.80 7.07 16.46
N ASP A 217 10.65 7.09 17.15
CA ASP A 217 10.43 6.28 18.36
C ASP A 217 10.47 4.78 18.08
N PHE A 218 9.97 4.35 16.91
CA PHE A 218 10.06 2.96 16.52
C PHE A 218 11.52 2.55 16.25
N VAL A 219 12.31 3.39 15.57
CA VAL A 219 13.74 3.14 15.34
C VAL A 219 14.51 3.07 16.66
N LYS A 220 14.21 3.93 17.63
CA LYS A 220 14.81 3.88 18.99
C LYS A 220 14.49 2.56 19.70
N GLU A 221 13.24 2.09 19.62
CA GLU A 221 12.84 0.82 20.22
C GLU A 221 13.51 -0.39 19.54
N VAL A 222 13.57 -0.40 18.21
CA VAL A 222 14.28 -1.44 17.45
C VAL A 222 15.77 -1.46 17.83
N LYS A 223 16.40 -0.29 17.97
CA LYS A 223 17.79 -0.15 18.41
C LYS A 223 17.99 -0.75 19.80
N LYS A 224 17.11 -0.44 20.75
CA LYS A 224 17.15 -0.99 22.11
C LYS A 224 17.06 -2.52 22.10
N LYS A 225 16.12 -3.09 21.35
CA LYS A 225 15.96 -4.55 21.19
C LYS A 225 17.20 -5.22 20.56
N PHE A 226 17.80 -4.57 19.57
CA PHE A 226 19.04 -5.08 18.97
C PHE A 226 20.18 -5.15 19.99
N PHE A 227 20.44 -4.08 20.74
CA PHE A 227 21.53 -4.10 21.72
C PHE A 227 21.25 -4.98 22.94
N ALA A 228 19.99 -5.19 23.31
CA ALA A 228 19.62 -6.15 24.34
C ALA A 228 19.88 -7.61 23.92
N SER A 229 19.79 -7.92 22.63
CA SER A 229 19.97 -9.28 22.07
C SER A 229 21.41 -9.60 21.65
N VAL A 230 22.33 -8.64 21.73
CA VAL A 230 23.74 -8.80 21.37
C VAL A 230 24.62 -8.60 22.62
N PRO A 231 25.36 -9.63 23.07
CA PRO A 231 26.31 -9.49 24.17
C PRO A 231 27.35 -8.39 23.89
N SER A 232 27.72 -7.64 24.93
CA SER A 232 28.59 -6.45 24.90
C SER A 232 29.94 -6.61 24.17
N ALA A 233 30.41 -7.84 23.96
CA ALA A 233 31.67 -8.14 23.27
C ALA A 233 31.69 -7.78 21.76
N GLN A 234 30.53 -7.61 21.10
CA GLN A 234 30.45 -7.31 19.66
C GLN A 234 30.19 -5.82 19.34
N GLN A 235 30.24 -4.95 20.35
CA GLN A 235 29.91 -3.52 20.26
C GLN A 235 31.09 -2.63 19.79
N LYS A 236 32.32 -3.13 19.70
CA LYS A 236 33.47 -2.34 19.22
C LYS A 236 33.58 -2.38 17.69
N THR A 237 33.39 -1.21 17.06
CA THR A 237 33.63 -0.97 15.63
C THR A 237 35.11 -0.68 15.35
N THR A 238 35.65 -1.33 14.31
CA THR A 238 36.68 -0.89 13.34
C THR A 238 37.84 0.02 13.79
N PRO A 239 39.12 -0.34 13.53
CA PRO A 239 40.26 0.55 13.81
C PRO A 239 40.19 1.83 12.95
N LYS A 240 40.39 2.99 13.59
CA LYS A 240 40.69 4.25 12.90
C LYS A 240 41.95 4.04 12.06
N VAL A 241 41.82 4.14 10.74
CA VAL A 241 42.97 4.32 9.85
C VAL A 241 43.60 5.67 10.19
N GLN A 242 44.74 5.63 10.87
CA GLN A 242 45.57 6.78 11.15
C GLN A 242 46.23 7.19 9.83
N LYS A 243 45.75 8.26 9.19
CA LYS A 243 46.48 8.92 8.11
C LYS A 243 47.78 9.46 8.70
N GLN A 244 48.87 8.72 8.50
CA GLN A 244 50.21 9.19 8.78
C GLN A 244 50.54 10.24 7.70
N ALA A 245 50.52 11.51 8.11
CA ALA A 245 51.00 12.60 7.29
C ALA A 245 52.53 12.48 7.19
N SER A 246 53.04 12.05 6.04
CA SER A 246 54.44 12.21 5.69
C SER A 246 54.70 13.67 5.34
N ARG A 247 55.01 14.48 6.35
CA ARG A 247 55.71 15.75 6.17
C ARG A 247 57.13 15.43 5.70
N GLY A 248 57.50 15.99 4.55
CA GLY A 248 58.86 15.96 4.06
C GLY A 248 59.82 16.82 4.88
N TRP A 249 61.04 16.87 4.34
CA TRP A 249 62.22 17.64 4.70
C TRP A 249 63.21 16.96 5.64
N LEU A 250 64.31 16.48 5.04
CA LEU A 250 65.66 16.70 5.53
C LEU A 250 66.58 16.91 4.32
N LYS A 251 67.03 18.17 4.16
CA LYS A 251 68.40 18.49 3.75
C LYS A 251 69.34 17.77 4.73
N ILE A 252 70.60 17.42 4.49
CA ILE A 252 71.78 18.21 4.09
C ILE A 252 72.94 17.19 4.07
N GLY A 253 74.01 17.45 3.31
CA GLY A 253 75.33 16.85 3.54
C GLY A 253 76.01 16.40 2.27
#